data_AF-A0A927IK96-F1
#
_entry.id   AF-A0A927IK96-F1
#
_cell.length_a   1.000
_cell.length_b   1.000
_cell.length_c   1.000
_cell.angle_alpha   90.00
_cell.angle_beta   90.00
_cell.angle_gamma   90.00
#
_symmetry.space_group_name_H-M   'P 1'
#
loop_
_entity.id
_entity.type
_entity.pdbx_description
1 polymer ?
#
loop_
_entity_poly.entity_id
_entity_poly.type
_entity_poly.pdbx_seq_one_letter_code
_entity_poly.pdbx_strand_id
1 'polypeptide(L)'
;MKTALWMAVALAVAPSVALAQTKTPARTSAPAPAAATRAPLTVSSLLPAPAALATPSTPAQEHERQLQAIRQALLEATMDRPTRVISSAWVDGDGVLHESAHFHSQAEVQGVRILSYVQGEEPVTAKVDAQVLPWGLRQTKAADGSCQSPPRAWRLPMTLQTRLDNGFSGSQQHASQWLLKAASHYWSERLSESKRWQGQESARPASNTYSQMLYGSGEASAGWAAELSLSPQPAPEDQALPWTQRMPWVAPAWRWSLNLTVGRRSAPDLPIQPVWTARQSVSIPIQDMTHQPTVVLAQLQQALERKVGEWIQTLEQNNQCEPLQFAVLRQSGSQLMLQAGQGSGLRPGDRVLLMNPTHVPSRVLEPGATQHLALAEVVRIDRHQTELQQLAGPALPAHGQWVALPL
;
A
#
# COMPACT_ATOMS: atom_id res chain seq x y z
N MET A 1 18.03 -6.50 51.34
CA MET A 1 19.40 -5.93 51.37
C MET A 1 19.48 -4.84 50.31
N LYS A 2 19.78 -3.59 50.75
CA LYS A 2 20.42 -2.43 50.07
C LYS A 2 19.99 -2.07 48.62
N THR A 3 19.25 -0.98 48.33
CA THR A 3 19.55 0.48 48.34
C THR A 3 20.72 0.95 47.46
N ALA A 4 20.44 1.78 46.44
CA ALA A 4 21.01 3.13 46.16
C ALA A 4 20.71 3.52 44.69
N LEU A 5 19.93 4.58 44.36
CA LEU A 5 20.14 6.04 44.41
C LEU A 5 20.97 6.60 43.23
N TRP A 6 20.67 7.86 42.86
CA TRP A 6 21.43 8.93 42.17
C TRP A 6 20.48 9.67 41.20
N MET A 7 19.74 10.70 41.66
CA MET A 7 20.08 12.13 41.89
C MET A 7 20.30 12.97 40.62
N ALA A 8 19.57 14.09 40.62
CA ALA A 8 19.37 15.08 39.58
C ALA A 8 20.46 16.16 39.53
N VAL A 9 20.51 16.93 38.43
CA VAL A 9 21.00 18.32 38.46
C VAL A 9 20.14 19.16 37.52
N ALA A 10 19.47 20.16 38.10
CA ALA A 10 18.87 21.31 37.44
C ALA A 10 19.83 22.50 37.53
N LEU A 11 19.86 23.36 36.52
CA LEU A 11 20.48 24.68 36.62
C LEU A 11 19.68 25.69 35.80
N ALA A 12 19.08 26.63 36.52
CA ALA A 12 18.43 27.82 36.01
C ALA A 12 19.44 28.97 35.94
N VAL A 13 19.41 29.77 34.88
CA VAL A 13 19.99 31.11 34.84
C VAL A 13 19.09 32.02 33.99
N ALA A 14 18.58 33.08 34.63
CA ALA A 14 18.22 34.35 34.01
C ALA A 14 19.22 35.39 34.56
N PRO A 15 19.54 36.51 33.87
CA PRO A 15 18.64 37.67 33.92
C PRO A 15 18.61 38.59 32.67
N SER A 16 17.55 39.42 32.64
CA SER A 16 17.37 40.81 32.20
C SER A 16 18.41 41.50 31.28
N VAL A 17 17.92 42.25 30.29
CA VAL A 17 18.09 43.73 30.16
C VAL A 17 17.22 44.24 29.00
N ALA A 18 16.56 45.38 29.25
CA ALA A 18 15.72 46.14 28.33
C ALA A 18 16.54 46.97 27.33
N LEU A 19 15.97 47.26 26.16
CA LEU A 19 16.16 48.55 25.48
C LEU A 19 14.99 48.81 24.52
N ALA A 20 14.33 49.93 24.77
CA ALA A 20 13.32 50.55 23.93
C ALA A 20 13.94 51.08 22.63
N GLN A 21 13.15 51.13 21.56
CA GLN A 21 13.24 52.26 20.61
C GLN A 21 11.91 52.48 19.90
N THR A 22 11.52 53.75 19.97
CA THR A 22 10.35 54.42 19.42
C THR A 22 10.52 54.71 17.94
N LYS A 23 9.42 54.92 17.21
CA LYS A 23 9.12 56.17 16.45
C LYS A 23 8.10 55.93 15.31
N THR A 24 6.85 56.26 15.63
CA THR A 24 5.81 57.04 14.92
C THR A 24 5.67 57.06 13.37
N PRO A 25 4.43 57.34 12.88
CA PRO A 25 3.93 57.02 11.55
C PRO A 25 4.01 58.20 10.57
N ALA A 26 3.79 57.93 9.28
CA ALA A 26 3.53 58.96 8.29
C ALA A 26 2.11 58.83 7.72
N ARG A 27 1.46 59.99 7.70
CA ARG A 27 0.04 60.28 7.49
C ARG A 27 -0.12 60.83 6.07
N THR A 28 -1.31 60.62 5.50
CA THR A 28 -2.03 61.55 4.58
C THR A 28 -1.37 62.03 3.30
N SER A 29 -2.06 61.84 2.17
CA SER A 29 -2.82 62.94 1.55
C SER A 29 -3.54 62.51 0.26
N ALA A 30 -4.88 62.51 0.30
CA ALA A 30 -5.68 62.97 -0.83
C ALA A 30 -5.68 64.50 -0.84
N PRO A 31 -5.93 65.13 -1.99
CA PRO A 31 -7.17 65.90 -2.08
C PRO A 31 -7.86 65.84 -3.45
N ALA A 32 -9.19 65.88 -3.41
CA ALA A 32 -10.09 66.39 -4.47
C ALA A 32 -10.31 67.92 -4.24
N PRO A 33 -11.26 68.65 -4.88
CA PRO A 33 -12.10 68.38 -6.05
C PRO A 33 -12.24 69.60 -7.02
N ALA A 34 -13.19 69.46 -7.95
CA ALA A 34 -14.06 70.49 -8.53
C ALA A 34 -13.60 71.26 -9.79
N ALA A 35 -14.36 71.11 -10.89
CA ALA A 35 -15.42 72.05 -11.23
C ALA A 35 -16.27 71.53 -12.40
N ALA A 36 -17.55 71.83 -12.33
CA ALA A 36 -18.63 71.35 -13.19
C ALA A 36 -18.75 72.14 -14.50
N THR A 37 -19.23 71.49 -15.56
CA THR A 37 -19.96 72.19 -16.63
C THR A 37 -20.97 71.26 -17.31
N ARG A 38 -22.09 71.85 -17.72
CA ARG A 38 -23.41 71.26 -18.02
C ARG A 38 -23.49 70.44 -19.32
N ALA A 39 -24.40 69.46 -19.26
CA ALA A 39 -25.18 68.72 -20.29
C ALA A 39 -25.12 69.17 -21.78
N PRO A 40 -25.34 68.22 -22.72
CA PRO A 40 -26.72 67.84 -23.06
C PRO A 40 -26.97 66.32 -23.22
N LEU A 41 -28.26 65.99 -23.13
CA LEU A 41 -28.88 64.68 -23.28
C LEU A 41 -28.53 64.01 -24.62
N THR A 42 -27.94 62.82 -24.57
CA THR A 42 -27.91 61.89 -25.70
C THR A 42 -28.45 60.54 -25.26
N VAL A 43 -29.52 60.12 -25.95
CA VAL A 43 -30.11 58.78 -25.87
C VAL A 43 -29.09 57.83 -26.50
N SER A 44 -28.34 57.09 -25.70
CA SER A 44 -27.48 56.01 -26.17
C SER A 44 -28.08 54.66 -25.76
N SER A 45 -28.46 53.94 -26.80
CA SER A 45 -28.90 52.56 -26.87
C SER A 45 -28.26 51.62 -25.84
N LEU A 46 -29.11 50.91 -25.11
CA LEU A 46 -28.79 49.67 -24.40
C LEU A 46 -28.29 48.63 -25.42
N LEU A 47 -26.97 48.52 -25.56
CA LEU A 47 -26.33 47.33 -26.13
C LEU A 47 -26.41 46.22 -25.06
N PRO A 48 -26.99 45.04 -25.35
CA PRO A 48 -26.90 43.92 -24.44
C PRO A 48 -25.44 43.50 -24.34
N ALA A 49 -24.93 43.41 -23.11
CA ALA A 49 -23.64 42.82 -22.81
C ALA A 49 -23.56 41.43 -23.47
N PRO A 50 -22.44 41.07 -24.13
CA PRO A 50 -22.26 39.72 -24.60
C PRO A 50 -22.26 38.83 -23.36
N ALA A 51 -23.33 38.05 -23.19
CA ALA A 51 -23.35 36.93 -22.27
C ALA A 51 -22.13 36.08 -22.65
N ALA A 52 -21.14 36.04 -21.75
CA ALA A 52 -20.03 35.14 -21.85
C ALA A 52 -20.60 33.73 -21.84
N LEU A 53 -20.80 33.18 -23.04
CA LEU A 53 -21.12 31.78 -23.23
C LEU A 53 -19.99 31.00 -22.57
N ALA A 54 -20.28 30.41 -21.41
CA ALA A 54 -19.40 29.48 -20.77
C ALA A 54 -19.09 28.38 -21.78
N THR A 55 -17.88 28.39 -22.34
CA THR A 55 -17.42 27.35 -23.25
C THR A 55 -17.54 26.02 -22.51
N PRO A 56 -18.18 24.99 -23.10
CA PRO A 56 -18.24 23.67 -22.49
C PRO A 56 -16.82 23.18 -22.28
N SER A 57 -16.43 22.91 -21.04
CA SER A 57 -15.10 22.40 -20.74
C SER A 57 -14.92 21.04 -21.41
N THR A 58 -13.75 20.86 -22.04
CA THR A 58 -13.42 19.58 -22.67
C THR A 58 -13.27 18.49 -21.59
N PRO A 59 -13.55 17.21 -21.90
CA PRO A 59 -13.44 16.12 -20.91
C PRO A 59 -12.06 16.04 -20.28
N ALA A 60 -10.97 16.33 -21.02
CA ALA A 60 -9.62 16.39 -20.48
C ALA A 60 -9.43 17.45 -19.38
N GLN A 61 -10.04 18.64 -19.54
CA GLN A 61 -9.99 19.68 -18.52
C GLN A 61 -10.72 19.28 -17.24
N GLU A 62 -11.79 18.50 -17.35
CA GLU A 62 -12.54 18.02 -16.20
C GLU A 62 -11.74 16.98 -15.40
N HIS A 63 -11.05 16.06 -16.07
CA HIS A 63 -10.17 15.10 -15.39
C HIS A 63 -9.00 15.79 -14.67
N GLU A 64 -8.43 16.86 -15.23
CA GLU A 64 -7.37 17.63 -14.56
C GLU A 64 -7.93 18.40 -13.35
N ARG A 65 -9.13 18.98 -13.43
CA ARG A 65 -9.81 19.57 -12.26
C ARG A 65 -10.05 18.54 -11.15
N GLN A 66 -10.49 17.34 -11.52
CA GLN A 66 -10.67 16.25 -10.57
C GLN A 66 -9.35 15.88 -9.89
N LEU A 67 -8.26 15.76 -10.65
CA LEU A 67 -6.93 15.47 -10.10
C LEU A 67 -6.43 16.59 -9.18
N GLN A 68 -6.69 17.86 -9.53
CA GLN A 68 -6.38 19.02 -8.69
C GLN A 68 -7.17 18.99 -7.36
N ALA A 69 -8.46 18.64 -7.39
CA ALA A 69 -9.26 18.48 -6.18
C ALA A 69 -8.72 17.36 -5.27
N ILE A 70 -8.31 16.22 -5.85
CA ILE A 70 -7.67 15.13 -5.09
C ILE A 70 -6.36 15.60 -4.45
N ARG A 71 -5.52 16.34 -5.19
CA ARG A 71 -4.25 16.89 -4.66
C ARG A 71 -4.51 17.83 -3.47
N GLN A 72 -5.48 18.72 -3.59
CA GLN A 72 -5.86 19.65 -2.52
C GLN A 72 -6.36 18.90 -1.28
N ALA A 73 -7.22 17.89 -1.46
CA ALA A 73 -7.74 17.07 -0.36
C ALA A 73 -6.64 16.27 0.35
N LEU A 74 -5.68 15.70 -0.40
CA LEU A 74 -4.52 15.01 0.18
C LEU A 74 -3.64 15.97 0.99
N LEU A 75 -3.41 17.18 0.47
CA LEU A 75 -2.64 18.21 1.17
C LEU A 75 -3.34 18.60 2.49
N GLU A 76 -4.63 18.93 2.44
CA GLU A 76 -5.41 19.30 3.63
C GLU A 76 -5.41 18.18 4.68
N ALA A 77 -5.62 16.92 4.25
CA ALA A 77 -5.55 15.75 5.12
C ALA A 77 -4.18 15.54 5.80
N THR A 78 -3.09 16.04 5.19
CA THR A 78 -1.74 15.94 5.76
C THR A 78 -1.38 17.11 6.67
N MET A 79 -2.05 18.26 6.56
CA MET A 79 -1.76 19.46 7.37
C MET A 79 -2.12 19.29 8.85
N ASP A 80 -3.18 18.55 9.17
CA ASP A 80 -3.63 18.32 10.55
C ASP A 80 -2.75 17.32 11.34
N ARG A 81 -1.69 16.77 10.71
CA ARG A 81 -0.83 15.72 11.30
C ARG A 81 0.55 16.25 11.69
N PRO A 82 1.20 15.68 12.72
CA PRO A 82 2.54 16.09 13.14
C PRO A 82 3.55 15.88 12.01
N THR A 83 4.16 16.99 11.56
CA THR A 83 5.23 17.02 10.56
C THR A 83 6.59 17.11 11.24
N ARG A 84 7.55 16.28 10.81
CA ARG A 84 8.96 16.39 11.21
C ARG A 84 9.74 17.05 10.08
N VAL A 85 10.49 18.10 10.42
CA VAL A 85 11.43 18.74 9.48
C VAL A 85 12.79 18.07 9.63
N ILE A 86 13.37 17.63 8.53
CA ILE A 86 14.74 17.13 8.43
C ILE A 86 15.50 18.12 7.56
N SER A 87 16.35 18.96 8.16
CA SER A 87 17.25 19.83 7.41
C SER A 87 18.62 19.16 7.28
N SER A 88 19.13 19.07 6.06
CA SER A 88 20.51 18.67 5.77
C SER A 88 21.21 19.80 5.04
N ALA A 89 22.36 20.23 5.56
CA ALA A 89 23.21 21.23 4.91
C ALA A 89 24.62 20.67 4.73
N TRP A 90 25.19 20.82 3.54
CA TRP A 90 26.56 20.45 3.22
C TRP A 90 27.22 21.52 2.34
N VAL A 91 28.53 21.64 2.41
CA VAL A 91 29.30 22.55 1.57
C VAL A 91 30.01 21.71 0.51
N ASP A 92 29.93 22.11 -0.76
CA ASP A 92 30.61 21.42 -1.85
C ASP A 92 32.11 21.78 -1.94
N GLY A 93 32.82 21.16 -2.89
CA GLY A 93 34.25 21.40 -3.09
C GLY A 93 34.59 22.83 -3.52
N ASP A 94 33.60 23.60 -4.00
CA ASP A 94 33.73 24.98 -4.43
C ASP A 94 33.35 25.99 -3.32
N GLY A 95 33.01 25.50 -2.12
CA GLY A 95 32.66 26.33 -0.97
C GLY A 95 31.21 26.82 -0.97
N VAL A 96 30.35 26.27 -1.83
CA VAL A 96 28.92 26.62 -1.89
C VAL A 96 28.15 25.75 -0.90
N LEU A 97 27.38 26.41 -0.04
CA LEU A 97 26.47 25.76 0.91
C LEU A 97 25.21 25.29 0.18
N HIS A 98 24.99 23.99 0.20
CA HIS A 98 23.74 23.35 -0.21
C HIS A 98 22.92 23.04 1.04
N GLU A 99 21.80 23.72 1.21
CA GLU A 99 20.82 23.44 2.27
C GLU A 99 19.56 22.85 1.63
N SER A 100 19.13 21.68 2.10
CA SER A 100 17.86 21.07 1.72
C SER A 100 17.06 20.72 2.98
N ALA A 101 15.87 21.31 3.09
CA ALA A 101 14.89 20.97 4.13
C ALA A 101 13.83 20.01 3.56
N HIS A 102 13.72 18.84 4.18
CA HIS A 102 12.72 17.83 3.87
C HIS A 102 11.63 17.80 4.95
N PHE A 103 10.37 17.86 4.54
CA PHE A 103 9.23 17.74 5.45
C PHE A 103 8.71 16.31 5.40
N HIS A 104 8.90 15.57 6.49
CA HIS A 104 8.39 14.22 6.65
C HIS A 104 7.20 14.24 7.62
N SER A 105 5.99 14.18 7.08
CA SER A 105 4.80 13.92 7.89
C SER A 105 4.81 12.46 8.31
N GLN A 106 4.64 12.15 9.61
CA GLN A 106 4.34 10.78 10.06
C GLN A 106 2.88 10.40 9.71
N ALA A 107 2.38 10.89 8.58
CA ALA A 107 1.07 10.61 8.05
C ALA A 107 1.03 9.18 7.50
N GLU A 108 0.78 8.22 8.40
CA GLU A 108 -0.04 7.10 8.01
C GLU A 108 -1.46 7.65 7.81
N VAL A 109 -1.93 7.74 6.56
CA VAL A 109 -3.30 8.18 6.26
C VAL A 109 -4.24 7.06 6.67
N GLN A 110 -4.53 7.02 7.96
CA GLN A 110 -5.66 6.33 8.55
C GLN A 110 -6.74 7.35 8.90
N GLY A 111 -7.17 8.17 7.92
CA GLY A 111 -8.38 8.98 8.05
C GLY A 111 -8.31 10.48 7.89
N VAL A 112 -9.39 11.06 7.37
CA VAL A 112 -9.75 12.47 7.53
C VAL A 112 -10.86 12.52 8.58
N ARG A 113 -10.64 13.24 9.70
CA ARG A 113 -11.66 13.39 10.74
C ARG A 113 -12.57 14.56 10.36
N ILE A 114 -13.83 14.26 10.00
CA ILE A 114 -14.85 15.29 9.80
C ILE A 114 -15.29 15.78 11.18
N LEU A 115 -14.76 16.93 11.62
CA LEU A 115 -15.33 17.69 12.73
C LEU A 115 -16.27 18.74 12.15
N SER A 116 -17.55 18.39 12.09
CA SER A 116 -18.64 19.35 11.88
C SER A 116 -18.93 20.13 13.16
N TYR A 117 -19.37 21.38 12.97
CA TYR A 117 -19.86 22.37 13.93
C TYR A 117 -18.82 23.16 14.72
N VAL A 118 -18.51 24.38 14.25
CA VAL A 118 -19.00 25.62 14.88
C VAL A 118 -19.27 26.65 13.77
N GLN A 119 -20.46 27.24 13.83
CA GLN A 119 -20.91 28.35 13.00
C GLN A 119 -20.39 29.65 13.62
N GLY A 120 -19.56 30.37 12.87
CA GLY A 120 -19.00 31.67 13.21
C GLY A 120 -18.26 32.20 11.98
N GLU A 121 -18.58 33.43 11.58
CA GLU A 121 -18.20 34.02 10.29
C GLU A 121 -16.67 34.14 10.07
N GLU A 122 -16.27 34.06 8.79
CA GLU A 122 -14.92 34.17 8.16
C GLU A 122 -14.02 32.91 8.09
N PRO A 123 -13.16 32.81 7.06
CA PRO A 123 -13.38 32.88 5.61
C PRO A 123 -13.63 31.47 5.04
N VAL A 124 -14.20 31.39 3.82
CA VAL A 124 -14.46 30.12 3.11
C VAL A 124 -13.15 29.45 2.71
N THR A 125 -12.52 28.74 3.65
CA THR A 125 -11.66 27.62 3.31
C THR A 125 -12.59 26.53 2.81
N ALA A 126 -12.68 26.39 1.49
CA ALA A 126 -13.39 25.30 0.85
C ALA A 126 -12.69 23.99 1.26
N LYS A 127 -13.11 23.42 2.39
CA LYS A 127 -12.70 22.09 2.83
C LYS A 127 -13.12 21.14 1.72
N VAL A 128 -12.15 20.58 1.02
CA VAL A 128 -12.46 19.68 -0.10
C VAL A 128 -13.06 18.42 0.49
N ASP A 129 -14.29 18.08 0.09
CA ASP A 129 -14.99 16.91 0.61
C ASP A 129 -14.08 15.68 0.59
N ALA A 130 -13.89 15.05 1.75
CA ALA A 130 -13.06 13.85 1.90
C ALA A 130 -13.54 12.67 1.01
N GLN A 131 -14.75 12.81 0.45
CA GLN A 131 -15.35 11.92 -0.54
C GLN A 131 -14.67 11.96 -1.91
N VAL A 132 -13.74 12.89 -2.16
CA VAL A 132 -12.94 12.96 -3.40
C VAL A 132 -11.70 12.05 -3.33
N LEU A 133 -11.23 11.69 -2.12
CA LEU A 133 -10.06 10.82 -1.95
C LEU A 133 -10.34 9.38 -2.40
N PRO A 134 -9.35 8.60 -2.86
CA PRO A 134 -9.55 7.18 -3.15
C PRO A 134 -10.09 6.41 -1.94
N TRP A 135 -10.92 5.39 -2.17
CA TRP A 135 -11.56 4.61 -1.12
C TRP A 135 -10.58 4.10 -0.05
N GLY A 136 -9.44 3.56 -0.47
CA GLY A 136 -8.43 3.02 0.43
C GLY A 136 -7.85 4.05 1.41
N LEU A 137 -7.83 5.33 1.06
CA LEU A 137 -7.31 6.41 1.90
C LEU A 137 -8.37 7.05 2.83
N ARG A 138 -9.66 6.74 2.61
CA ARG A 138 -10.74 7.19 3.50
C ARG A 138 -10.87 6.36 4.79
N GLN A 139 -10.24 5.18 4.81
CA GLN A 139 -10.41 4.18 5.87
C GLN A 139 -9.83 4.69 7.21
N THR A 140 -10.70 4.93 8.18
CA THR A 140 -10.37 4.93 9.61
C THR A 140 -10.90 3.63 10.20
N LYS A 141 -10.16 3.03 11.15
CA LYS A 141 -10.81 2.13 12.11
C LYS A 141 -11.90 2.96 12.80
N ALA A 142 -13.16 2.54 12.68
CA ALA A 142 -14.24 3.18 13.41
C ALA A 142 -14.03 2.99 14.92
N ALA A 143 -14.70 3.80 15.74
CA ALA A 143 -14.53 3.76 17.19
C ALA A 143 -14.92 2.40 17.82
N ASP A 144 -15.69 1.59 17.10
CA ASP A 144 -16.07 0.21 17.42
C ASP A 144 -15.05 -0.84 16.93
N GLY A 145 -13.94 -0.41 16.32
CA GLY A 145 -12.90 -1.27 15.73
C GLY A 145 -13.27 -1.86 14.36
N SER A 146 -14.43 -1.54 13.80
CA SER A 146 -14.87 -2.03 12.49
C SER A 146 -14.25 -1.22 11.34
N CYS A 147 -14.02 -1.87 10.20
CA CYS A 147 -13.51 -1.23 8.99
C CYS A 147 -14.57 -1.23 7.90
N GLN A 148 -14.72 -0.10 7.22
CA GLN A 148 -15.78 0.08 6.25
C GLN A 148 -15.54 -0.85 5.05
N SER A 149 -16.54 -1.63 4.68
CA SER A 149 -16.46 -2.50 3.51
C SER A 149 -16.46 -1.64 2.24
N PRO A 150 -15.65 -2.00 1.23
CA PRO A 150 -15.63 -1.26 -0.02
C PRO A 150 -17.02 -1.25 -0.68
N PRO A 151 -17.38 -0.17 -1.39
CA PRO A 151 -18.68 -0.04 -2.04
C PRO A 151 -18.90 -1.14 -3.11
N ARG A 152 -17.80 -1.68 -3.64
CA ARG A 152 -17.77 -2.82 -4.55
C ARG A 152 -16.81 -3.88 -4.01
N ALA A 153 -17.10 -5.15 -4.32
CA ALA A 153 -16.25 -6.29 -3.95
C ALA A 153 -14.96 -6.36 -4.79
N TRP A 154 -14.06 -5.40 -4.59
CA TRP A 154 -12.72 -5.44 -5.16
C TRP A 154 -11.84 -6.44 -4.42
N ARG A 155 -11.15 -7.31 -5.17
CA ARG A 155 -10.27 -8.35 -4.64
C ARG A 155 -8.85 -8.19 -5.13
N LEU A 156 -7.91 -8.21 -4.18
CA LEU A 156 -6.48 -8.12 -4.45
C LEU A 156 -5.96 -9.47 -4.95
N PRO A 157 -5.31 -9.53 -6.12
CA PRO A 157 -4.70 -10.75 -6.57
C PRO A 157 -3.51 -11.10 -5.68
N MET A 158 -3.42 -12.37 -5.30
CA MET A 158 -2.29 -12.91 -4.56
C MET A 158 -1.75 -14.14 -5.27
N THR A 159 -0.47 -14.10 -5.56
CA THR A 159 0.26 -15.21 -6.16
C THR A 159 0.79 -16.14 -5.10
N LEU A 160 0.61 -17.46 -5.26
CA LEU A 160 1.20 -18.47 -4.38
C LEU A 160 2.47 -19.04 -5.02
N GLN A 161 3.54 -19.12 -4.23
CA GLN A 161 4.78 -19.81 -4.55
C GLN A 161 5.06 -20.88 -3.50
N THR A 162 5.55 -22.03 -3.94
CA THR A 162 5.85 -23.16 -3.06
C THR A 162 7.34 -23.45 -3.11
N ARG A 163 7.98 -23.58 -1.95
CA ARG A 163 9.40 -23.92 -1.84
C ARG A 163 9.58 -25.17 -0.98
N LEU A 164 10.35 -26.13 -1.47
CA LEU A 164 10.79 -27.26 -0.65
C LEU A 164 12.25 -27.02 -0.30
N ASP A 165 12.55 -26.91 1.00
CA ASP A 165 13.93 -26.70 1.44
C ASP A 165 14.72 -28.03 1.35
N ASN A 166 16.05 -27.93 1.29
CA ASN A 166 16.91 -29.10 1.24
C ASN A 166 16.86 -29.90 2.56
N GLY A 167 17.19 -31.19 2.50
CA GLY A 167 17.30 -32.07 3.66
C GLY A 167 16.24 -33.17 3.77
N PHE A 168 15.30 -33.25 2.83
CA PHE A 168 14.43 -34.42 2.70
C PHE A 168 15.17 -35.57 2.02
N SER A 169 15.10 -36.78 2.59
CA SER A 169 15.76 -37.98 2.06
C SER A 169 14.75 -39.06 1.66
N GLY A 170 15.07 -39.85 0.62
CA GLY A 170 14.34 -41.06 0.22
C GLY A 170 12.81 -40.90 0.17
N SER A 171 12.10 -41.67 0.99
CA SER A 171 10.63 -41.64 1.10
C SER A 171 10.05 -40.31 1.60
N GLN A 172 10.84 -39.52 2.34
CA GLN A 172 10.38 -38.21 2.83
C GLN A 172 10.21 -37.21 1.69
N GLN A 173 10.94 -37.34 0.58
CA GLN A 173 10.84 -36.41 -0.55
C GLN A 173 9.45 -36.45 -1.21
N HIS A 174 8.92 -37.66 -1.44
CA HIS A 174 7.60 -37.81 -2.03
C HIS A 174 6.50 -37.33 -1.08
N ALA A 175 6.60 -37.72 0.20
CA ALA A 175 5.63 -37.33 1.21
C ALA A 175 5.61 -35.80 1.45
N SER A 176 6.78 -35.14 1.40
CA SER A 176 6.90 -33.69 1.56
C SER A 176 6.37 -32.93 0.34
N GLN A 177 6.63 -33.41 -0.87
CA GLN A 177 6.03 -32.85 -2.10
C GLN A 177 4.51 -32.99 -2.10
N TRP A 178 3.98 -34.14 -1.68
CA TRP A 178 2.53 -34.34 -1.55
C TRP A 178 1.92 -33.36 -0.55
N LEU A 179 2.51 -33.23 0.65
CA LEU A 179 2.02 -32.31 1.68
C LEU A 179 2.03 -30.86 1.17
N LEU A 180 3.13 -30.43 0.54
CA LEU A 180 3.26 -29.08 0.01
C LEU A 180 2.24 -28.81 -1.11
N LYS A 181 2.01 -29.79 -1.99
CA LYS A 181 0.99 -29.70 -3.05
C LYS A 181 -0.42 -29.63 -2.47
N ALA A 182 -0.75 -30.49 -1.50
CA ALA A 182 -2.04 -30.47 -0.83
C ALA A 182 -2.28 -29.12 -0.13
N ALA A 183 -1.28 -28.60 0.58
CA ALA A 183 -1.35 -27.31 1.25
C ALA A 183 -1.57 -26.16 0.26
N SER A 184 -0.88 -26.19 -0.88
CA SER A 184 -1.06 -25.20 -1.95
C SER A 184 -2.45 -25.24 -2.58
N HIS A 185 -3.02 -26.43 -2.74
CA HIS A 185 -4.37 -26.62 -3.26
C HIS A 185 -5.40 -26.03 -2.30
N TYR A 186 -5.37 -26.44 -1.02
CA TYR A 186 -6.26 -25.91 0.01
C TYR A 186 -6.14 -24.39 0.16
N TRP A 187 -4.92 -23.87 0.08
CA TRP A 187 -4.70 -22.43 0.09
C TRP A 187 -5.44 -21.76 -1.07
N SER A 188 -5.23 -22.23 -2.31
CA SER A 188 -5.86 -21.64 -3.49
C SER A 188 -7.39 -21.69 -3.44
N GLU A 189 -7.95 -22.81 -2.99
CA GLU A 189 -9.39 -23.04 -2.87
C GLU A 189 -10.00 -22.11 -1.82
N ARG A 190 -9.49 -22.15 -0.58
CA ARG A 190 -9.97 -21.31 0.53
C ARG A 190 -9.75 -19.82 0.27
N LEU A 191 -8.69 -19.45 -0.45
CA LEU A 191 -8.43 -18.07 -0.81
C LEU A 191 -9.41 -17.56 -1.88
N SER A 192 -9.89 -18.41 -2.77
CA SER A 192 -10.87 -18.03 -3.79
C SER A 192 -12.24 -17.65 -3.21
N GLU A 193 -12.58 -18.21 -2.04
CA GLU A 193 -13.78 -17.89 -1.26
C GLU A 193 -13.64 -16.60 -0.44
N SER A 194 -12.41 -16.10 -0.30
CA SER A 194 -12.12 -14.92 0.51
C SER A 194 -12.74 -13.67 -0.11
N LYS A 195 -13.17 -12.72 0.73
CA LYS A 195 -13.85 -11.50 0.25
C LYS A 195 -12.87 -10.46 -0.27
N ARG A 196 -11.64 -10.48 0.25
CA ARG A 196 -10.60 -9.47 -0.02
C ARG A 196 -9.56 -9.95 -1.03
N TRP A 197 -9.30 -11.24 -1.12
CA TRP A 197 -8.22 -11.79 -1.93
C TRP A 197 -8.76 -12.62 -3.09
N GLN A 198 -7.99 -12.66 -4.16
CA GLN A 198 -8.24 -13.54 -5.29
C GLN A 198 -6.96 -14.32 -5.54
N GLY A 199 -7.06 -15.65 -5.58
CA GLY A 199 -5.94 -16.48 -6.02
C GLY A 199 -5.58 -16.17 -7.46
N GLN A 200 -4.32 -15.82 -7.70
CA GLN A 200 -3.73 -15.72 -9.03
C GLN A 200 -2.74 -16.87 -9.22
N GLU A 201 -2.87 -17.56 -10.35
CA GLU A 201 -1.92 -18.58 -10.75
C GLU A 201 -0.60 -17.88 -11.13
N SER A 202 0.46 -18.14 -10.37
CA SER A 202 1.79 -17.62 -10.73
C SER A 202 2.23 -18.28 -12.02
N ALA A 203 2.50 -17.50 -13.07
CA ALA A 203 3.34 -17.98 -14.15
C ALA A 203 4.71 -18.28 -13.52
N ARG A 204 5.06 -19.57 -13.36
CA ARG A 204 6.34 -19.96 -12.77
C ARG A 204 7.45 -19.26 -13.56
N PRO A 205 8.37 -18.53 -12.92
CA PRO A 205 9.50 -17.98 -13.64
C PRO A 205 10.21 -19.15 -14.32
N ALA A 206 10.50 -18.99 -15.61
CA ALA A 206 11.18 -20.00 -16.39
C ALA A 206 12.48 -20.38 -15.67
N SER A 207 12.63 -21.66 -15.33
CA SER A 207 13.78 -22.13 -14.55
C SER A 207 15.09 -22.07 -15.35
N ASN A 208 14.98 -22.04 -16.69
CA ASN A 208 16.08 -21.85 -17.62
C ASN A 208 15.63 -21.14 -18.91
N THR A 209 16.59 -20.69 -19.70
CA THR A 209 16.37 -19.98 -20.98
C THR A 209 15.57 -20.80 -21.99
N TYR A 210 15.74 -22.13 -22.04
CA TYR A 210 14.95 -23.01 -22.91
C TYR A 210 13.47 -23.00 -22.53
N SER A 211 13.15 -23.15 -21.25
CA SER A 211 11.78 -23.09 -20.74
C SER A 211 11.15 -21.70 -20.93
N GLN A 212 11.97 -20.65 -20.92
CA GLN A 212 11.53 -19.28 -21.22
C GLN A 212 11.18 -19.11 -22.69
N MET A 213 11.91 -19.75 -23.61
CA MET A 213 11.56 -19.75 -25.02
C MET A 213 10.31 -20.59 -25.32
N LEU A 214 10.11 -21.70 -24.59
CA LEU A 214 8.99 -22.62 -24.81
C LEU A 214 7.66 -22.09 -24.26
N TYR A 215 7.68 -21.53 -23.05
CA TYR A 215 6.48 -21.05 -22.34
C TYR A 215 6.30 -19.53 -22.39
N GLY A 216 7.23 -18.82 -23.04
CA GLY A 216 7.36 -17.37 -22.92
C GLY A 216 7.93 -16.97 -21.56
N SER A 217 8.38 -15.71 -21.45
CA SER A 217 8.56 -15.10 -20.13
C SER A 217 7.19 -15.07 -19.46
N GLY A 218 7.01 -15.84 -18.38
CA GLY A 218 5.78 -15.81 -17.60
C GLY A 218 5.39 -14.38 -17.27
N GLU A 219 4.07 -14.09 -17.31
CA GLU A 219 3.55 -12.77 -16.96
C GLU A 219 4.09 -12.35 -15.59
N ALA A 220 4.92 -11.31 -15.59
CA ALA A 220 5.55 -10.76 -14.40
C ALA A 220 4.47 -10.40 -13.38
N SER A 221 4.43 -11.10 -12.24
CA SER A 221 3.52 -10.75 -11.14
C SER A 221 4.23 -9.81 -10.15
N ALA A 222 3.69 -8.60 -10.01
CA ALA A 222 4.03 -7.70 -8.90
C ALA A 222 2.78 -7.49 -8.02
N GLY A 223 3.00 -7.22 -6.74
CA GLY A 223 1.93 -7.07 -5.76
C GLY A 223 2.02 -8.11 -4.65
N TRP A 224 0.87 -8.64 -4.23
CA TRP A 224 0.81 -9.56 -3.11
C TRP A 224 1.27 -10.96 -3.48
N ALA A 225 2.18 -11.50 -2.67
CA ALA A 225 2.71 -12.84 -2.85
C ALA A 225 2.69 -13.60 -1.52
N ALA A 226 2.30 -14.86 -1.59
CA ALA A 226 2.43 -15.83 -0.52
C ALA A 226 3.48 -16.87 -0.91
N GLU A 227 4.41 -17.14 -0.01
CA GLU A 227 5.38 -18.23 -0.11
C GLU A 227 5.08 -19.27 0.96
N LEU A 228 4.78 -20.48 0.51
CA LEU A 228 4.63 -21.65 1.35
C LEU A 228 5.90 -22.49 1.25
N SER A 229 6.66 -22.55 2.34
CA SER A 229 7.89 -23.33 2.40
C SER A 229 7.75 -24.51 3.37
N LEU A 230 8.32 -25.65 3.00
CA LEU A 230 8.36 -26.84 3.84
C LEU A 230 9.82 -27.22 4.07
N SER A 231 10.20 -27.32 5.34
CA SER A 231 11.56 -27.69 5.74
C SER A 231 11.59 -28.80 6.78
N PRO A 232 12.59 -29.69 6.74
CA PRO A 232 12.77 -30.69 7.77
C PRO A 232 13.26 -30.03 9.05
N GLN A 233 12.70 -30.44 10.18
CA GLN A 233 13.08 -29.96 11.50
C GLN A 233 13.92 -31.03 12.21
N PRO A 234 15.03 -30.64 12.88
CA PRO A 234 15.76 -31.57 13.73
C PRO A 234 14.86 -32.06 14.87
N ALA A 235 15.19 -33.22 15.45
CA ALA A 235 14.53 -33.64 16.67
C ALA A 235 14.80 -32.60 17.79
N PRO A 236 13.79 -32.25 18.62
CA PRO A 236 13.98 -31.41 19.80
C PRO A 236 15.11 -31.96 20.66
N GLU A 237 15.91 -31.08 21.23
CA GLU A 237 17.09 -31.42 22.04
C GLU A 237 16.73 -32.37 23.19
N ASP A 238 15.55 -32.19 23.79
CA ASP A 238 14.98 -33.03 24.86
C ASP A 238 14.71 -34.48 24.45
N GLN A 239 14.61 -34.75 23.15
CA GLN A 239 14.42 -36.08 22.56
C GLN A 239 15.58 -36.49 21.66
N ALA A 240 16.66 -35.69 21.61
CA ALA A 240 17.89 -36.03 20.92
C ALA A 240 18.60 -37.10 21.75
N LEU A 241 18.12 -38.34 21.63
CA LEU A 241 18.73 -39.48 22.30
C LEU A 241 20.22 -39.53 21.92
N PRO A 242 21.14 -39.64 22.90
CA PRO A 242 22.55 -39.84 22.63
C PRO A 242 22.71 -41.07 21.74
N TRP A 243 23.75 -41.09 20.90
CA TRP A 243 23.94 -42.15 19.90
C TRP A 243 23.87 -43.57 20.51
N THR A 244 24.24 -43.70 21.79
CA THR A 244 24.18 -44.93 22.59
C THR A 244 22.77 -45.42 22.93
N GLN A 245 21.76 -44.55 22.91
CA GLN A 245 20.36 -44.86 23.23
C GLN A 245 19.44 -44.87 21.98
N ARG A 246 19.99 -44.69 20.78
CA ARG A 246 19.26 -44.85 19.52
C ARG A 246 19.05 -46.34 19.24
N MET A 247 18.08 -46.93 19.93
CA MET A 247 17.65 -48.29 19.65
C MET A 247 17.09 -48.40 18.22
N PRO A 248 17.43 -49.45 17.44
CA PRO A 248 17.06 -49.56 16.03
C PRO A 248 15.56 -49.76 15.75
N TRP A 249 14.75 -50.03 16.78
CA TRP A 249 13.31 -50.30 16.68
C TRP A 249 12.39 -49.08 16.90
N VAL A 250 12.91 -47.95 17.39
CA VAL A 250 12.11 -46.72 17.53
C VAL A 250 12.54 -45.73 16.44
N ALA A 251 11.93 -45.85 15.27
CA ALA A 251 12.16 -44.90 14.19
C ALA A 251 11.58 -43.52 14.61
N PRO A 252 12.39 -42.44 14.64
CA PRO A 252 11.92 -41.13 15.09
C PRO A 252 10.84 -40.61 14.14
N ALA A 253 9.81 -39.96 14.68
CA ALA A 253 8.78 -39.31 13.85
C ALA A 253 9.44 -38.29 12.90
N TRP A 254 8.96 -38.25 11.64
CA TRP A 254 9.34 -37.16 10.74
C TRP A 254 8.77 -35.86 11.29
N ARG A 255 9.62 -34.85 11.42
CA ARG A 255 9.23 -33.53 11.91
C ARG A 255 9.52 -32.51 10.84
N TRP A 256 8.49 -31.82 10.39
CA TRP A 256 8.59 -30.79 9.37
C TRP A 256 7.99 -29.49 9.88
N SER A 257 8.48 -28.36 9.38
CA SER A 257 7.84 -27.07 9.58
C SER A 257 7.31 -26.56 8.25
N LEU A 258 6.00 -26.35 8.19
CA LEU A 258 5.33 -25.64 7.13
C LEU A 258 5.32 -24.15 7.51
N ASN A 259 6.08 -23.33 6.80
CA ASN A 259 6.14 -21.89 6.99
C ASN A 259 5.38 -21.20 5.86
N LEU A 260 4.52 -20.27 6.22
CA LEU A 260 3.79 -19.41 5.30
C LEU A 260 4.28 -17.98 5.50
N THR A 261 4.73 -17.35 4.43
CA THR A 261 5.13 -15.94 4.41
C THR A 261 4.24 -15.21 3.42
N VAL A 262 3.50 -14.20 3.88
CA VAL A 262 2.66 -13.35 3.04
C VAL A 262 3.23 -11.95 3.05
N GLY A 263 3.31 -11.33 1.88
CA GLY A 263 3.87 -10.00 1.76
C GLY A 263 3.75 -9.40 0.38
N ARG A 264 4.51 -8.34 0.15
CA ARG A 264 4.51 -7.59 -1.11
C ARG A 264 5.80 -7.85 -1.87
N ARG A 265 5.68 -8.00 -3.19
CA ARG A 265 6.79 -8.15 -4.13
C ARG A 265 6.71 -7.04 -5.18
N SER A 266 7.76 -6.23 -5.27
CA SER A 266 7.79 -5.09 -6.18
C SER A 266 8.10 -5.47 -7.63
N ALA A 267 8.83 -6.57 -7.84
CA ALA A 267 9.14 -7.12 -9.16
C ALA A 267 9.29 -8.66 -9.06
N PRO A 268 9.05 -9.43 -10.13
CA PRO A 268 9.03 -10.89 -10.09
C PRO A 268 10.29 -11.54 -9.51
N ASP A 269 11.45 -10.95 -9.77
CA ASP A 269 12.76 -11.50 -9.37
C ASP A 269 13.20 -11.06 -7.96
N LEU A 270 12.48 -10.12 -7.35
CA LEU A 270 12.80 -9.61 -6.02
C LEU A 270 12.20 -10.48 -4.92
N PRO A 271 12.86 -10.57 -3.75
CA PRO A 271 12.31 -11.28 -2.60
C PRO A 271 11.02 -10.64 -2.11
N ILE A 272 10.17 -11.45 -1.48
CA ILE A 272 8.94 -10.99 -0.84
C ILE A 272 9.32 -10.18 0.41
N GLN A 273 8.79 -8.98 0.54
CA GLN A 273 8.86 -8.20 1.78
C GLN A 273 7.77 -8.71 2.73
N PRO A 274 8.13 -9.43 3.81
CA PRO A 274 7.17 -10.12 4.65
C PRO A 274 6.32 -9.11 5.44
N VAL A 275 5.00 -9.23 5.30
CA VAL A 275 4.02 -8.46 6.10
C VAL A 275 3.46 -9.34 7.22
N TRP A 276 3.28 -10.63 6.94
CA TRP A 276 2.76 -11.59 7.90
C TRP A 276 3.41 -12.96 7.70
N THR A 277 3.70 -13.67 8.79
CA THR A 277 4.28 -15.00 8.74
C THR A 277 3.57 -15.94 9.71
N ALA A 278 3.48 -17.21 9.34
CA ALA A 278 2.95 -18.27 10.18
C ALA A 278 3.78 -19.54 10.03
N ARG A 279 3.81 -20.35 11.09
CA ARG A 279 4.53 -21.62 11.13
C ARG A 279 3.63 -22.70 11.74
N GLN A 280 3.55 -23.84 11.07
CA GLN A 280 2.90 -25.04 11.58
C GLN A 280 3.94 -26.17 11.63
N SER A 281 4.09 -26.81 12.78
CA SER A 281 4.85 -28.05 12.89
C SER A 281 3.98 -29.25 12.53
N VAL A 282 4.53 -30.16 11.73
CA VAL A 282 3.90 -31.42 11.33
C VAL A 282 4.77 -32.55 11.85
N SER A 283 4.19 -33.45 12.64
CA SER A 283 4.87 -34.63 13.18
C SER A 283 4.19 -35.89 12.65
N ILE A 284 4.95 -36.75 11.98
CA ILE A 284 4.44 -37.96 11.35
C ILE A 284 5.16 -39.16 11.98
N PRO A 285 4.51 -39.92 12.87
CA PRO A 285 5.08 -41.14 13.41
C PRO A 285 5.29 -42.17 12.29
N ILE A 286 6.53 -42.65 12.13
CA ILE A 286 6.86 -43.59 11.04
C ILE A 286 6.11 -44.91 11.21
N GLN A 287 5.94 -45.39 12.45
CA GLN A 287 5.22 -46.62 12.75
C GLN A 287 3.76 -46.56 12.26
N ASP A 288 3.07 -45.46 12.55
CA ASP A 288 1.68 -45.26 12.12
C ASP A 288 1.59 -45.16 10.59
N MET A 289 2.56 -44.50 9.96
CA MET A 289 2.65 -44.41 8.50
C MET A 289 2.89 -45.79 7.86
N THR A 290 3.62 -46.70 8.53
CA THR A 290 3.83 -48.07 8.02
C THR A 290 2.64 -48.99 8.23
N HIS A 291 1.91 -48.86 9.33
CA HIS A 291 0.79 -49.75 9.67
C HIS A 291 -0.55 -49.29 9.09
N GLN A 292 -0.82 -47.98 9.08
CA GLN A 292 -2.10 -47.40 8.70
C GLN A 292 -1.94 -46.12 7.85
N PRO A 293 -1.31 -46.20 6.66
CA PRO A 293 -0.97 -45.03 5.85
C PRO A 293 -2.19 -44.18 5.49
N THR A 294 -3.32 -44.82 5.13
CA THR A 294 -4.55 -44.11 4.73
C THR A 294 -5.14 -43.26 5.85
N VAL A 295 -5.12 -43.77 7.09
CA VAL A 295 -5.67 -43.07 8.26
C VAL A 295 -4.81 -41.85 8.58
N VAL A 296 -3.48 -42.04 8.61
CA VAL A 296 -2.52 -40.96 8.87
C VAL A 296 -2.63 -39.86 7.81
N LEU A 297 -2.71 -40.23 6.53
CA LEU A 297 -2.89 -39.27 5.43
C LEU A 297 -4.20 -38.49 5.54
N ALA A 298 -5.32 -39.16 5.84
CA ALA A 298 -6.62 -38.49 6.00
C ALA A 298 -6.63 -37.50 7.18
N GLN A 299 -6.05 -37.89 8.32
CA GLN A 299 -5.92 -37.01 9.49
C GLN A 299 -5.03 -35.79 9.18
N LEU A 300 -3.92 -36.02 8.49
CA LEU A 300 -2.99 -34.96 8.08
C LEU A 300 -3.67 -33.98 7.10
N GLN A 301 -4.45 -34.49 6.15
CA GLN A 301 -5.23 -33.69 5.21
C GLN A 301 -6.25 -32.81 5.95
N GLN A 302 -7.03 -33.37 6.87
CA GLN A 302 -8.00 -32.61 7.65
C GLN A 302 -7.35 -31.57 8.57
N ALA A 303 -6.21 -31.91 9.18
CA ALA A 303 -5.45 -30.98 10.01
C ALA A 303 -4.90 -29.79 9.18
N LEU A 304 -4.42 -30.08 7.97
CA LEU A 304 -3.90 -29.08 7.05
C LEU A 304 -4.99 -28.15 6.54
N GLU A 305 -6.13 -28.68 6.10
CA GLU A 305 -7.29 -27.89 5.65
C GLU A 305 -7.73 -26.90 6.73
N ARG A 306 -7.88 -27.39 7.98
CA ARG A 306 -8.25 -26.56 9.13
C ARG A 306 -7.22 -25.45 9.37
N LYS A 307 -5.92 -25.79 9.37
CA LYS A 307 -4.84 -24.82 9.63
C LYS A 307 -4.70 -23.78 8.53
N VAL A 308 -4.82 -24.17 7.28
CA VAL A 308 -4.84 -23.24 6.14
C VAL A 308 -6.06 -22.31 6.22
N GLY A 309 -7.23 -22.83 6.59
CA GLY A 309 -8.42 -22.02 6.84
C GLY A 309 -8.23 -20.98 7.95
N GLU A 310 -7.67 -21.39 9.09
CA GLU A 310 -7.32 -20.49 10.21
C GLU A 310 -6.33 -19.39 9.78
N TRP A 311 -5.31 -19.74 8.99
CA TRP A 311 -4.35 -18.76 8.46
C TRP A 311 -4.98 -17.71 7.55
N ILE A 312 -5.85 -18.12 6.61
CA ILE A 312 -6.53 -17.18 5.71
C ILE A 312 -7.47 -16.26 6.50
N GLN A 313 -8.20 -16.79 7.48
CA GLN A 313 -9.06 -15.98 8.35
C GLN A 313 -8.23 -14.95 9.16
N THR A 314 -7.10 -15.36 9.70
CA THR A 314 -6.18 -14.47 10.43
C THR A 314 -5.61 -13.39 9.52
N LEU A 315 -5.22 -13.76 8.29
CA LEU A 315 -4.73 -12.83 7.28
C LEU A 315 -5.80 -11.81 6.88
N GLU A 316 -7.03 -12.26 6.65
CA GLU A 316 -8.15 -11.35 6.36
C GLU A 316 -8.38 -10.38 7.50
N GLN A 317 -8.47 -10.87 8.75
CA GLN A 317 -8.68 -10.06 9.96
C GLN A 317 -7.61 -9.00 10.18
N ASN A 318 -6.34 -9.37 10.01
CA ASN A 318 -5.23 -8.43 10.21
C ASN A 318 -5.19 -7.35 9.13
N ASN A 319 -5.58 -7.70 7.89
CA ASN A 319 -5.49 -6.79 6.76
C ASN A 319 -6.83 -6.10 6.43
N GLN A 320 -7.90 -6.24 7.22
CA GLN A 320 -9.22 -5.67 6.88
C GLN A 320 -9.18 -4.17 6.59
N CYS A 321 -8.36 -3.43 7.33
CA CYS A 321 -8.29 -1.97 7.31
C CYS A 321 -7.18 -1.42 6.41
N GLU A 322 -6.36 -2.29 5.83
CA GLU A 322 -5.30 -1.87 4.93
C GLU A 322 -5.91 -1.43 3.58
N PRO A 323 -5.44 -0.33 2.97
CA PRO A 323 -5.97 0.17 1.70
C PRO A 323 -5.90 -0.90 0.59
N LEU A 324 -6.95 -0.94 -0.24
CA LEU A 324 -6.97 -1.72 -1.47
C LEU A 324 -6.12 -1.02 -2.52
N GLN A 325 -4.88 -1.48 -2.69
CA GLN A 325 -3.92 -0.95 -3.65
C GLN A 325 -3.46 -2.06 -4.60
N PHE A 326 -3.65 -1.84 -5.89
CA PHE A 326 -3.20 -2.75 -6.94
C PHE A 326 -1.80 -2.35 -7.43
N ALA A 327 -0.92 -3.32 -7.66
CA ALA A 327 0.39 -3.03 -8.22
C ALA A 327 0.26 -2.68 -9.70
N VAL A 328 1.07 -1.72 -10.17
CA VAL A 328 1.09 -1.30 -11.57
C VAL A 328 2.45 -1.64 -12.14
N LEU A 329 2.43 -2.38 -13.25
CA LEU A 329 3.59 -2.66 -14.06
C LEU A 329 3.52 -1.87 -15.36
N ARG A 330 4.68 -1.45 -15.85
CA ARG A 330 4.80 -0.86 -17.17
C ARG A 330 5.40 -1.89 -18.10
N GLN A 331 4.67 -2.24 -19.15
CA GLN A 331 5.18 -3.11 -20.21
C GLN A 331 6.04 -2.27 -21.17
N SER A 332 6.91 -2.90 -21.97
CA SER A 332 7.80 -2.24 -22.93
C SER A 332 7.03 -1.30 -23.87
N GLY A 333 6.92 -0.02 -23.48
CA GLY A 333 6.06 1.00 -24.12
C GLY A 333 5.49 2.04 -23.14
N SER A 334 4.44 2.75 -23.57
CA SER A 334 3.65 3.70 -22.77
C SER A 334 2.40 3.09 -22.13
N GLN A 335 2.14 1.80 -22.31
CA GLN A 335 0.98 1.12 -21.74
C GLN A 335 1.20 0.79 -20.27
N LEU A 336 0.24 1.20 -19.45
CA LEU A 336 0.19 0.94 -18.03
C LEU A 336 -0.68 -0.29 -17.78
N MET A 337 -0.10 -1.32 -17.17
CA MET A 337 -0.78 -2.60 -16.90
C MET A 337 -0.91 -2.78 -15.39
N LEU A 338 -2.15 -2.76 -14.91
CA LEU A 338 -2.49 -3.03 -13.52
C LEU A 338 -2.50 -4.55 -13.29
N GLN A 339 -1.80 -5.01 -12.25
CA GLN A 339 -1.74 -6.42 -11.85
C GLN A 339 -3.02 -6.79 -11.10
N ALA A 340 -4.12 -6.84 -11.84
CA ALA A 340 -5.42 -7.33 -11.44
C ALA A 340 -6.19 -7.65 -12.72
N GLY A 341 -6.89 -8.77 -12.74
CA GLY A 341 -7.57 -9.26 -13.93
C GLY A 341 -9.01 -9.63 -13.65
N GLN A 342 -9.50 -10.59 -14.43
CA GLN A 342 -10.79 -11.22 -14.19
C GLN A 342 -10.85 -11.79 -12.77
N GLY A 343 -11.90 -11.42 -12.02
CA GLY A 343 -12.08 -11.82 -10.63
C GLY A 343 -11.72 -10.75 -9.59
N SER A 344 -10.92 -9.74 -9.96
CA SER A 344 -10.57 -8.61 -9.07
C SER A 344 -11.69 -7.62 -8.83
N GLY A 345 -12.81 -7.72 -9.55
CA GLY A 345 -13.99 -6.87 -9.38
C GLY A 345 -13.91 -5.50 -10.09
N LEU A 346 -12.81 -5.21 -10.78
CA LEU A 346 -12.66 -4.06 -11.67
C LEU A 346 -13.56 -4.22 -12.91
N ARG A 347 -14.01 -3.10 -13.47
CA ARG A 347 -14.80 -3.04 -14.70
C ARG A 347 -14.22 -1.98 -15.65
N PRO A 348 -14.39 -2.15 -16.98
CA PRO A 348 -14.13 -1.06 -17.92
C PRO A 348 -14.91 0.20 -17.53
N GLY A 349 -14.25 1.35 -17.55
CA GLY A 349 -14.79 2.62 -17.08
C GLY A 349 -14.53 2.95 -15.61
N ASP A 350 -14.02 2.00 -14.81
CA ASP A 350 -13.61 2.30 -13.44
C ASP A 350 -12.41 3.25 -13.45
N ARG A 351 -12.44 4.29 -12.60
CA ARG A 351 -11.35 5.26 -12.45
C ARG A 351 -10.44 4.87 -11.30
N VAL A 352 -9.14 5.00 -11.53
CA VAL A 352 -8.11 4.68 -10.55
C VAL A 352 -7.12 5.84 -10.44
N LEU A 353 -6.69 6.12 -9.20
CA LEU A 353 -5.61 7.06 -8.92
C LEU A 353 -4.29 6.29 -8.85
N LEU A 354 -3.37 6.65 -9.73
CA LEU A 354 -2.01 6.14 -9.76
C LEU A 354 -1.14 6.99 -8.85
N MET A 355 -0.40 6.34 -7.95
CA MET A 355 0.54 7.01 -7.06
C MET A 355 1.77 6.15 -6.77
N ASN A 356 2.85 6.81 -6.37
CA ASN A 356 4.02 6.13 -5.82
C ASN A 356 3.96 6.16 -4.27
N PRO A 357 3.88 5.00 -3.60
CA PRO A 357 3.72 4.93 -2.14
C PRO A 357 4.95 5.46 -1.38
N THR A 358 6.12 5.64 -2.03
CA THR A 358 7.30 6.24 -1.38
C THR A 358 7.19 7.75 -1.22
N HIS A 359 6.28 8.42 -1.94
CA HIS A 359 6.15 9.88 -1.98
C HIS A 359 4.83 10.42 -1.42
N VAL A 360 3.83 9.57 -1.19
CA VAL A 360 2.49 9.97 -0.72
C VAL A 360 2.05 8.97 0.36
N PRO A 361 1.74 9.36 1.62
CA PRO A 361 1.34 10.68 2.13
C PRO A 361 2.38 11.44 2.97
N SER A 362 3.51 10.82 3.33
CA SER A 362 4.48 11.41 4.26
C SER A 362 5.28 12.58 3.68
N ARG A 363 5.29 12.75 2.35
CA ARG A 363 6.06 13.76 1.63
C ARG A 363 5.23 14.66 0.72
N VAL A 364 3.91 14.74 0.95
CA VAL A 364 2.98 15.58 0.14
C VAL A 364 3.34 17.08 0.20
N LEU A 365 4.07 17.50 1.22
CA LEU A 365 4.55 18.88 1.42
C LEU A 365 5.85 19.21 0.65
N GLU A 366 6.50 18.23 0.02
CA GLU A 366 7.71 18.47 -0.75
C GLU A 366 7.38 19.10 -2.13
N PRO A 367 8.18 20.06 -2.62
CA PRO A 367 8.02 20.62 -3.96
C PRO A 367 8.16 19.49 -4.99
N GLY A 368 7.12 19.29 -5.83
CA GLY A 368 7.08 18.22 -6.82
C GLY A 368 6.38 16.92 -6.39
N ALA A 369 5.91 16.80 -5.13
CA ALA A 369 5.18 15.61 -4.67
C ALA A 369 3.92 15.30 -5.50
N THR A 370 3.30 16.32 -6.10
CA THR A 370 2.14 16.20 -7.00
C THR A 370 2.46 15.64 -8.39
N GLN A 371 3.76 15.56 -8.76
CA GLN A 371 4.21 14.94 -10.00
C GLN A 371 4.14 13.41 -9.95
N HIS A 372 3.93 12.84 -8.75
CA HIS A 372 3.79 11.41 -8.54
C HIS A 372 2.34 10.94 -8.41
N LEU A 373 1.40 11.69 -9.00
CA LEU A 373 -0.03 11.39 -9.02
C LEU A 373 -0.59 11.53 -10.44
N ALA A 374 -1.32 10.53 -10.90
CA ALA A 374 -2.02 10.55 -12.18
C ALA A 374 -3.39 9.89 -12.08
N LEU A 375 -4.36 10.38 -12.85
CA LEU A 375 -5.69 9.77 -12.96
C LEU A 375 -5.71 8.86 -14.20
N ALA A 376 -6.21 7.64 -14.04
CA ALA A 376 -6.36 6.69 -15.14
C ALA A 376 -7.73 6.01 -15.11
N GLU A 377 -8.12 5.46 -16.26
CA GLU A 377 -9.34 4.69 -16.45
C GLU A 377 -9.02 3.28 -16.96
N VAL A 378 -9.80 2.32 -16.51
CA VAL A 378 -9.73 0.93 -16.96
C VAL A 378 -10.35 0.82 -18.35
N VAL A 379 -9.55 0.48 -19.35
CA VAL A 379 -10.00 0.32 -20.74
C VAL A 379 -10.34 -1.14 -21.04
N ARG A 380 -9.46 -2.07 -20.64
CA ARG A 380 -9.55 -3.48 -21.00
C ARG A 380 -9.10 -4.37 -19.86
N ILE A 381 -9.81 -5.47 -19.62
CA ILE A 381 -9.50 -6.43 -18.55
C ILE A 381 -9.17 -7.77 -19.19
N ASP A 382 -7.93 -8.22 -18.99
CA ASP A 382 -7.46 -9.55 -19.35
C ASP A 382 -7.58 -10.52 -18.15
N ARG A 383 -7.14 -11.77 -18.35
CA ARG A 383 -7.24 -12.82 -17.32
C ARG A 383 -6.54 -12.45 -16.01
N HIS A 384 -5.35 -11.83 -16.09
CA HIS A 384 -4.51 -11.52 -14.94
C HIS A 384 -4.09 -10.05 -14.83
N GLN A 385 -4.34 -9.27 -15.87
CA GLN A 385 -3.90 -7.89 -15.96
C GLN A 385 -5.01 -7.00 -16.52
N THR A 386 -4.92 -5.71 -16.26
CA THR A 386 -5.87 -4.70 -16.72
C THR A 386 -5.12 -3.56 -17.37
N GLU A 387 -5.51 -3.22 -18.59
CA GLU A 387 -4.95 -2.11 -19.35
C GLU A 387 -5.58 -0.79 -18.91
N LEU A 388 -4.71 0.17 -18.61
CA LEU A 388 -5.10 1.51 -18.15
C LEU A 388 -4.78 2.57 -19.21
N GLN A 389 -5.68 3.53 -19.34
CA GLN A 389 -5.45 4.77 -20.08
C GLN A 389 -5.33 5.93 -19.10
N GLN A 390 -4.23 6.68 -19.19
CA GLN A 390 -4.04 7.88 -18.38
C GLN A 390 -4.94 9.01 -18.92
N LEU A 391 -5.73 9.61 -18.02
CA LEU A 391 -6.66 10.71 -18.31
C LEU A 391 -6.10 12.07 -17.92
N ALA A 392 -5.36 12.15 -16.80
CA ALA A 392 -4.83 13.40 -16.26
C ALA A 392 -3.52 13.18 -15.49
N GLY A 393 -2.77 14.27 -15.28
CA GLY A 393 -1.47 14.26 -14.60
C GLY A 393 -0.26 14.08 -15.53
N PRO A 394 0.96 14.23 -15.00
CA PRO A 394 2.19 14.12 -15.79
C PRO A 394 2.44 12.69 -16.26
N ALA A 395 3.20 12.55 -17.34
CA ALA A 395 3.65 11.23 -17.79
C ALA A 395 4.45 10.55 -16.67
N LEU A 396 4.00 9.37 -16.27
CA LEU A 396 4.64 8.62 -15.20
C LEU A 396 6.05 8.18 -15.64
N PRO A 397 7.09 8.31 -14.78
CA PRO A 397 8.41 7.81 -15.09
C PRO A 397 8.42 6.29 -15.29
N ALA A 398 9.34 5.80 -16.12
CA ALA A 398 9.47 4.36 -16.41
C ALA A 398 9.92 3.55 -15.18
N HIS A 399 10.60 4.20 -14.23
CA HIS A 399 11.11 3.61 -13.02
C HIS A 399 10.28 4.08 -11.82
N GLY A 400 9.85 3.14 -10.98
CA GLY A 400 9.09 3.42 -9.77
C GLY A 400 8.11 2.30 -9.42
N GLN A 401 7.82 2.13 -8.13
CA GLN A 401 6.80 1.19 -7.67
C GLN A 401 5.46 1.92 -7.68
N TRP A 402 4.69 1.76 -8.75
CA TRP A 402 3.40 2.42 -8.87
C TRP A 402 2.30 1.55 -8.29
N VAL A 403 1.37 2.18 -7.58
CA VAL A 403 0.15 1.56 -7.07
C VAL A 403 -1.07 2.31 -7.58
N ALA A 404 -2.12 1.57 -7.87
CA ALA A 404 -3.41 2.09 -8.29
C ALA A 404 -4.42 1.93 -7.14
N LEU A 405 -5.10 3.02 -6.79
CA LEU A 405 -6.18 3.03 -5.82
C LEU A 405 -7.51 3.33 -6.52
N PRO A 406 -8.53 2.49 -6.35
CA PRO A 406 -9.83 2.75 -6.94
C PRO A 406 -10.55 3.90 -6.22
N LEU A 407 -11.33 4.68 -6.98
CA LEU A 407 -12.05 5.87 -6.51
C LEU A 407 -13.44 5.60 -5.96
#